data_AF-A0A8B9EFC5-F1
#
_entry.id   AF-A0A8B9EFC5-F1
#
_cell.length_a   1.000
_cell.length_b   1.000
_cell.length_c   1.000
_cell.angle_alpha   90.00
_cell.angle_beta   90.00
_cell.angle_gamma   90.00
#
_symmetry.space_group_name_H-M   'P 1'
#
loop_
_entity.id
_entity.type
_entity.pdbx_description
1 polymer ?
#
loop_
_entity_poly.entity_id
_entity_poly.type
_entity_poly.pdbx_seq_one_letter_code
_entity_poly.pdbx_strand_id
1 'polypeptide(L)'
;ARLRDAARGMFAFGYDSYMRHAFPSDELDPLHCCGRGPDRDDPTNLNINDVLGNYSLTLIDALDTLAVMGNSSEFQKAVKLVIDTVSFDKDSTVQVFEATIRVLGSLLSAHIIITDTKQPFGDMTIKDYDNELLHMAHDLAVRLLPAFENTKTGIPYPRVNLKKGVPPNSNNETCTAGAGSLLVEFGILSRLLGDSTFEWVARRAVKALWSLRSNNTGLLGNVVNIQTGHWVGKQSGLGAGSDSFYEYLLKSYILFGEQEDLEMFNDAYRNIQNHLRRGREACNEGEGDPPLYVNVNMFTGQLMNTWIDSLQAFFPGLQATKNPFYLHVGMDILQSLEKYTKAKCGYATLHHVVEKTKEDRMESFFLSETCKYLYLLFDEDNPVHKSGNKYMFTTEGHIVSVDERFRNSLWQDILPGEEDRAEKVKPNELKAVNFSSNCNRVPDERRYLLPLKSNYMRQIDRMVGLI
;
A
#
# COMPACT_ATOMS: atom_id res chain seq x y z
N ALA A 1 -12.21 23.04 -0.86
CA ALA A 1 -13.68 23.01 -1.01
C ALA A 1 -14.14 22.46 -2.38
N ARG A 2 -14.12 23.23 -3.48
CA ARG A 2 -14.65 22.74 -4.79
C ARG A 2 -13.98 21.44 -5.28
N LEU A 3 -12.64 21.36 -5.23
CA LEU A 3 -11.90 20.15 -5.66
C LEU A 3 -12.17 18.94 -4.75
N ARG A 4 -12.32 19.17 -3.45
CA ARG A 4 -12.76 18.14 -2.49
C ARG A 4 -14.12 17.60 -2.86
N ASP A 5 -15.10 18.47 -3.13
CA ASP A 5 -16.46 18.04 -3.45
C ASP A 5 -16.50 17.33 -4.82
N ALA A 6 -15.62 17.71 -5.76
CA ALA A 6 -15.42 16.98 -7.01
C ALA A 6 -14.84 15.57 -6.78
N ALA A 7 -13.82 15.43 -5.92
CA ALA A 7 -13.25 14.13 -5.56
C ALA A 7 -14.30 13.24 -4.85
N ARG A 8 -15.11 13.81 -3.95
CA ARG A 8 -16.24 13.11 -3.34
C ARG A 8 -17.27 12.66 -4.39
N GLY A 9 -17.57 13.52 -5.37
CA GLY A 9 -18.48 13.18 -6.47
C GLY A 9 -17.95 12.07 -7.38
N MET A 10 -16.63 12.02 -7.61
CA MET A 10 -15.96 10.95 -8.34
C MET A 10 -16.12 9.61 -7.61
N PHE A 11 -15.82 9.58 -6.31
CA PHE A 11 -16.04 8.39 -5.48
C PHE A 11 -17.50 7.95 -5.52
N ALA A 12 -18.45 8.86 -5.27
CA ALA A 12 -19.87 8.54 -5.25
C ALA A 12 -20.35 7.95 -6.58
N PHE A 13 -19.94 8.52 -7.72
CA PHE A 13 -20.29 7.97 -9.04
C PHE A 13 -19.74 6.56 -9.26
N GLY A 14 -18.49 6.30 -8.89
CA GLY A 14 -17.88 4.98 -9.01
C GLY A 14 -18.54 3.95 -8.07
N TYR A 15 -18.66 4.29 -6.79
CA TYR A 15 -19.27 3.45 -5.76
C TYR A 15 -20.75 3.12 -6.07
N ASP A 16 -21.57 4.12 -6.36
CA ASP A 16 -23.00 3.91 -6.66
C ASP A 16 -23.19 3.09 -7.94
N SER A 17 -22.28 3.23 -8.91
CA SER A 17 -22.33 2.43 -10.13
C SER A 17 -21.95 0.97 -9.87
N TYR A 18 -20.92 0.72 -9.06
CA TYR A 18 -20.59 -0.64 -8.61
C TYR A 18 -21.78 -1.27 -7.87
N MET A 19 -22.37 -0.56 -6.92
CA MET A 19 -23.52 -1.05 -6.15
C MET A 19 -24.74 -1.36 -7.03
N ARG A 20 -24.92 -0.62 -8.13
CA ARG A 20 -26.05 -0.82 -9.06
C ARG A 20 -25.82 -1.94 -10.07
N HIS A 21 -24.59 -2.09 -10.55
CA HIS A 21 -24.30 -2.88 -11.76
C HIS A 21 -23.43 -4.10 -11.54
N ALA A 22 -22.65 -4.13 -10.45
CA ALA A 22 -21.63 -5.16 -10.25
C ALA A 22 -21.84 -5.96 -8.96
N PHE A 23 -22.28 -5.34 -7.87
CA PHE A 23 -22.53 -6.06 -6.61
C PHE A 23 -23.44 -7.29 -6.84
N PRO A 24 -23.08 -8.50 -6.34
CA PRO A 24 -22.02 -8.84 -5.39
C PRO A 24 -20.70 -9.33 -6.03
N SER A 25 -20.45 -9.01 -7.29
CA SER A 25 -19.17 -9.34 -7.94
C SER A 25 -18.03 -8.53 -7.31
N ASP A 26 -16.78 -8.94 -7.53
CA ASP A 26 -15.64 -8.28 -6.90
C ASP A 26 -15.42 -6.86 -7.42
N GLU A 27 -15.61 -6.64 -8.72
CA GLU A 27 -15.34 -5.37 -9.37
C GLU A 27 -16.35 -5.05 -10.47
N LEU A 28 -16.24 -3.86 -11.04
CA LEU A 28 -17.12 -3.32 -12.06
C LEU A 28 -16.39 -3.19 -13.38
N ASP A 29 -17.04 -3.64 -14.44
CA ASP A 29 -16.71 -3.37 -15.84
C ASP A 29 -17.53 -2.15 -16.29
N PRO A 30 -16.97 -0.92 -16.26
CA PRO A 30 -17.73 0.32 -16.35
C PRO A 30 -18.18 0.73 -17.77
N LEU A 31 -17.67 0.08 -18.83
CA LEU A 31 -18.11 0.26 -20.22
C LEU A 31 -19.36 -0.60 -20.49
N HIS A 32 -19.34 -1.88 -20.12
CA HIS A 32 -20.49 -2.78 -20.27
C HIS A 32 -21.50 -2.70 -19.13
N CYS A 33 -21.14 -2.08 -18.00
CA CYS A 33 -21.99 -1.95 -16.81
C CYS A 33 -22.37 -3.31 -16.20
N CYS A 34 -21.38 -4.18 -16.02
CA CYS A 34 -21.55 -5.50 -15.42
C CYS A 34 -20.49 -5.79 -14.35
N GLY A 35 -20.75 -6.79 -13.52
CA GLY A 35 -19.81 -7.24 -12.50
C GLY A 35 -18.73 -8.16 -13.06
N ARG A 36 -17.54 -8.07 -12.47
CA ARG A 36 -16.36 -8.89 -12.75
C ARG A 36 -15.95 -9.66 -11.50
N GLY A 37 -15.54 -10.90 -11.67
CA GLY A 37 -15.02 -11.79 -10.62
C GLY A 37 -13.91 -12.68 -11.17
N PRO A 38 -13.52 -13.76 -10.46
CA PRO A 38 -12.49 -14.67 -10.93
C PRO A 38 -12.80 -15.24 -12.31
N ASP A 39 -11.78 -15.33 -13.15
CA ASP A 39 -11.79 -16.02 -14.42
C ASP A 39 -11.79 -17.53 -14.18
N ARG A 40 -12.99 -18.11 -14.22
CA ARG A 40 -13.20 -19.55 -14.00
C ARG A 40 -12.87 -20.39 -15.21
N ASP A 41 -12.84 -19.78 -16.40
CA ASP A 41 -12.55 -20.47 -17.65
C ASP A 41 -11.03 -20.61 -17.83
N ASP A 42 -10.25 -19.64 -17.32
CA ASP A 42 -8.80 -19.70 -17.25
C ASP A 42 -8.25 -19.49 -15.82
N PRO A 43 -8.07 -20.57 -15.04
CA PRO A 43 -7.43 -20.52 -13.72
C PRO A 43 -5.99 -19.98 -13.73
N THR A 44 -5.33 -19.92 -14.90
CA THR A 44 -3.95 -19.41 -15.04
C THR A 44 -3.90 -17.91 -15.31
N ASN A 45 -5.05 -17.24 -15.41
CA ASN A 45 -5.15 -15.80 -15.56
C ASN A 45 -4.85 -15.07 -14.24
N LEU A 46 -3.56 -15.05 -13.86
CA LEU A 46 -3.08 -14.52 -12.58
C LEU A 46 -3.42 -13.04 -12.40
N ASN A 47 -3.42 -12.26 -13.48
CA ASN A 47 -3.76 -10.82 -13.45
C ASN A 47 -5.20 -10.53 -12.99
N ILE A 48 -6.08 -11.54 -13.01
CA ILE A 48 -7.45 -11.45 -12.51
C ILE A 48 -7.60 -12.26 -11.23
N ASN A 49 -7.23 -13.53 -11.28
CA ASN A 49 -7.50 -14.50 -10.21
C ASN A 49 -6.71 -14.25 -8.93
N ASP A 50 -5.58 -13.55 -8.99
CA ASP A 50 -4.81 -13.21 -7.79
C ASP A 50 -5.58 -12.27 -6.85
N VAL A 51 -6.38 -11.38 -7.43
CA VAL A 51 -7.11 -10.33 -6.73
C VAL A 51 -8.59 -10.71 -6.52
N LEU A 52 -9.24 -11.26 -7.53
CA LEU A 52 -10.69 -11.48 -7.54
C LEU A 52 -11.06 -12.86 -6.96
N GLY A 53 -11.38 -12.92 -5.67
CA GLY A 53 -11.69 -14.16 -4.97
C GLY A 53 -13.20 -14.46 -4.79
N ASN A 54 -14.08 -13.71 -5.45
CA ASN A 54 -15.54 -13.80 -5.37
C ASN A 54 -16.09 -13.52 -3.96
N TYR A 55 -15.65 -12.40 -3.38
CA TYR A 55 -15.94 -11.94 -2.02
C TYR A 55 -16.38 -10.47 -1.96
N SER A 56 -16.87 -9.89 -3.07
CA SER A 56 -17.34 -8.50 -3.15
C SER A 56 -16.22 -7.48 -2.87
N LEU A 57 -15.04 -7.70 -3.43
CA LEU A 57 -13.81 -6.92 -3.18
C LEU A 57 -14.05 -5.40 -3.11
N THR A 58 -14.66 -4.79 -4.13
CA THR A 58 -14.88 -3.32 -4.19
C THR A 58 -15.76 -2.81 -3.05
N LEU A 59 -16.74 -3.62 -2.58
CA LEU A 59 -17.54 -3.24 -1.41
C LEU A 59 -16.68 -3.19 -0.15
N ILE A 60 -15.85 -4.22 0.06
CA ILE A 60 -14.98 -4.32 1.23
C ILE A 60 -13.95 -3.20 1.18
N ASP A 61 -13.23 -3.06 0.08
CA ASP A 61 -12.11 -2.13 -0.07
C ASP A 61 -12.54 -0.65 0.11
N ALA A 62 -13.79 -0.31 -0.24
CA ALA A 62 -14.33 1.04 -0.13
C ALA A 62 -14.83 1.42 1.29
N LEU A 63 -14.89 0.50 2.26
CA LEU A 63 -15.52 0.74 3.56
C LEU A 63 -14.91 1.94 4.30
N ASP A 64 -13.60 1.94 4.52
CA ASP A 64 -12.96 3.01 5.28
C ASP A 64 -12.97 4.35 4.52
N THR A 65 -13.06 4.32 3.19
CA THR A 65 -13.24 5.52 2.36
C THR A 65 -14.57 6.20 2.64
N LEU A 66 -15.66 5.43 2.79
CA LEU A 66 -16.97 5.97 3.17
C LEU A 66 -16.87 6.71 4.52
N ALA A 67 -16.13 6.14 5.47
CA ALA A 67 -15.90 6.77 6.77
C ALA A 67 -15.05 8.05 6.63
N VAL A 68 -13.91 8.00 5.94
CA VAL A 68 -13.02 9.16 5.72
C VAL A 68 -13.75 10.34 5.05
N MET A 69 -14.71 10.05 4.17
CA MET A 69 -15.56 11.07 3.52
C MET A 69 -16.75 11.53 4.38
N GLY A 70 -16.93 10.98 5.58
CA GLY A 70 -17.98 11.34 6.54
C GLY A 70 -19.37 10.80 6.20
N ASN A 71 -19.47 9.75 5.38
CA ASN A 71 -20.75 9.16 4.97
C ASN A 71 -21.20 8.04 5.92
N SER A 72 -21.57 8.41 7.16
CA SER A 72 -21.99 7.48 8.21
C SER A 72 -23.08 6.52 7.77
N SER A 73 -24.14 7.01 7.11
CA SER A 73 -25.28 6.17 6.74
C SER A 73 -24.91 5.07 5.74
N GLU A 74 -24.10 5.40 4.73
CA GLU A 74 -23.70 4.41 3.73
C GLU A 74 -22.61 3.49 4.28
N PHE A 75 -21.68 4.00 5.09
CA PHE A 75 -20.72 3.16 5.81
C PHE A 75 -21.44 2.08 6.62
N GLN A 76 -22.42 2.46 7.44
CA GLN A 76 -23.15 1.52 8.28
C GLN A 76 -23.93 0.48 7.47
N LYS A 77 -24.53 0.90 6.35
CA LYS A 77 -25.23 0.02 5.42
C LYS A 77 -24.28 -0.94 4.72
N ALA A 78 -23.13 -0.45 4.25
CA ALA A 78 -22.12 -1.25 3.57
C ALA A 78 -21.50 -2.30 4.51
N VAL A 79 -21.20 -1.94 5.76
CA VAL A 79 -20.71 -2.88 6.77
C VAL A 79 -21.70 -4.01 7.01
N LYS A 80 -22.99 -3.68 7.22
CA LYS A 80 -24.04 -4.71 7.37
C LYS A 80 -24.14 -5.62 6.15
N LEU A 81 -24.06 -5.04 4.95
CA LEU A 81 -24.09 -5.81 3.72
C LEU A 81 -22.89 -6.77 3.60
N VAL A 82 -21.70 -6.35 4.03
CA VAL A 82 -20.52 -7.23 4.10
C VAL A 82 -20.77 -8.38 5.07
N ILE A 83 -21.23 -8.09 6.28
CA ILE A 83 -21.53 -9.11 7.32
C ILE A 83 -22.56 -10.13 6.80
N ASP A 84 -23.60 -9.66 6.10
CA ASP A 84 -24.71 -10.51 5.66
C ASP A 84 -24.41 -11.34 4.40
N THR A 85 -23.47 -10.91 3.55
CA THR A 85 -23.32 -11.48 2.19
C THR A 85 -21.95 -12.04 1.86
N VAL A 86 -20.89 -11.65 2.58
CA VAL A 86 -19.52 -12.08 2.28
C VAL A 86 -19.18 -13.35 3.05
N SER A 87 -18.51 -14.28 2.39
CA SER A 87 -17.96 -15.49 3.00
C SER A 87 -16.65 -15.87 2.32
N PHE A 88 -15.66 -16.29 3.10
CA PHE A 88 -14.37 -16.77 2.59
C PHE A 88 -14.30 -18.29 2.42
N ASP A 89 -15.38 -19.05 2.71
CA ASP A 89 -15.46 -20.47 2.33
C ASP A 89 -15.75 -20.65 0.84
N LYS A 90 -14.77 -20.26 0.02
CA LYS A 90 -14.85 -20.26 -1.44
C LYS A 90 -13.78 -21.17 -2.02
N ASP A 91 -14.15 -21.95 -3.03
CA ASP A 91 -13.18 -22.67 -3.85
C ASP A 91 -12.55 -21.70 -4.87
N SER A 92 -11.78 -20.75 -4.36
CA SER A 92 -11.07 -19.74 -5.15
C SER A 92 -9.64 -19.66 -4.69
N THR A 93 -8.70 -19.59 -5.63
CA THR A 93 -7.28 -19.38 -5.36
C THR A 93 -6.97 -17.90 -5.50
N VAL A 94 -6.41 -17.31 -4.44
CA VAL A 94 -6.07 -15.89 -4.37
C VAL A 94 -4.59 -15.72 -4.04
N GLN A 95 -4.05 -14.54 -4.32
CA GLN A 95 -2.71 -14.18 -3.87
C GLN A 95 -2.77 -13.73 -2.41
N VAL A 96 -1.87 -14.26 -1.58
CA VAL A 96 -1.81 -13.98 -0.14
C VAL A 96 -1.62 -12.48 0.11
N PHE A 97 -0.76 -11.84 -0.68
CA PHE A 97 -0.51 -10.40 -0.63
C PHE A 97 -1.79 -9.58 -0.89
N GLU A 98 -2.46 -9.79 -2.03
CA GLU A 98 -3.64 -9.02 -2.44
C GLU A 98 -4.80 -9.19 -1.45
N ALA A 99 -5.07 -10.43 -1.01
CA ALA A 99 -6.10 -10.69 -0.01
C ALA A 99 -5.76 -10.03 1.35
N THR A 100 -4.47 -9.91 1.69
CA THR A 100 -4.04 -9.27 2.94
C THR A 100 -4.20 -7.77 2.88
N ILE A 101 -3.61 -7.10 1.90
CA ILE A 101 -3.59 -5.63 1.87
C ILE A 101 -4.98 -5.04 1.61
N ARG A 102 -5.84 -5.71 0.82
CA ARG A 102 -7.17 -5.22 0.46
C ARG A 102 -8.26 -5.66 1.43
N VAL A 103 -8.42 -6.98 1.58
CA VAL A 103 -9.57 -7.52 2.31
C VAL A 103 -9.31 -7.48 3.81
N LEU A 104 -8.21 -8.09 4.26
CA LEU A 104 -7.86 -8.09 5.68
C LEU A 104 -7.61 -6.65 6.19
N GLY A 105 -6.87 -5.85 5.42
CA GLY A 105 -6.62 -4.43 5.71
C GLY A 105 -7.91 -3.62 5.90
N SER A 106 -8.88 -3.73 4.98
CA SER A 106 -10.15 -3.01 5.11
C SER A 106 -11.00 -3.50 6.28
N LEU A 107 -11.13 -4.81 6.48
CA LEU A 107 -11.94 -5.36 7.58
C LEU A 107 -11.42 -4.89 8.94
N LEU A 108 -10.09 -4.90 9.13
CA LEU A 108 -9.45 -4.39 10.34
C LEU A 108 -9.63 -2.88 10.49
N SER A 109 -9.44 -2.11 9.40
CA SER A 109 -9.65 -0.66 9.40
C SER A 109 -11.08 -0.28 9.79
N ALA A 110 -12.08 -0.88 9.13
CA ALA A 110 -13.49 -0.64 9.40
C ALA A 110 -13.86 -1.07 10.84
N HIS A 111 -13.35 -2.21 11.33
CA HIS A 111 -13.54 -2.63 12.71
C HIS A 111 -12.99 -1.61 13.72
N ILE A 112 -11.78 -1.09 13.49
CA ILE A 112 -11.16 -0.07 14.33
C ILE A 112 -11.99 1.22 14.31
N ILE A 113 -12.52 1.64 13.15
CA ILE A 113 -13.38 2.82 13.01
C ILE A 113 -14.70 2.65 13.79
N ILE A 114 -15.35 1.48 13.68
CA ILE A 114 -16.61 1.19 14.39
C ILE A 114 -16.41 1.22 15.90
N THR A 115 -15.27 0.71 16.38
CA THR A 115 -14.98 0.56 17.81
C THR A 115 -14.27 1.76 18.45
N ASP A 116 -13.86 2.76 17.65
CA ASP A 116 -13.23 3.98 18.17
C ASP A 116 -14.25 4.84 18.94
N THR A 117 -14.16 4.86 20.27
CA THR A 117 -15.08 5.65 21.12
C THR A 117 -15.08 7.15 20.84
N LYS A 118 -14.06 7.68 20.16
CA LYS A 118 -13.98 9.10 19.80
C LYS A 118 -14.79 9.45 18.55
N GLN A 119 -15.11 8.45 17.72
CA GLN A 119 -15.91 8.61 16.50
C GLN A 119 -15.48 9.85 15.66
N PRO A 120 -14.19 9.94 15.27
CA PRO A 120 -13.60 11.13 14.64
C PRO A 120 -14.23 11.46 13.28
N PHE A 121 -14.78 10.45 12.60
CA PHE A 121 -15.39 10.57 11.28
C PHE A 121 -16.91 10.79 11.32
N GLY A 122 -17.49 11.03 12.49
CA GLY A 122 -18.94 10.99 12.73
C GLY A 122 -19.37 9.65 13.31
N ASP A 123 -20.68 9.46 13.50
CA ASP A 123 -21.22 8.21 14.07
C ASP A 123 -21.13 7.07 13.06
N MET A 124 -20.04 6.30 13.15
CA MET A 124 -19.76 5.09 12.39
C MET A 124 -20.13 3.83 13.16
N THR A 125 -20.75 3.97 14.34
CA THR A 125 -21.11 2.82 15.17
C THR A 125 -22.20 1.99 14.49
N ILE A 126 -22.16 0.67 14.72
CA ILE A 126 -23.16 -0.26 14.21
C ILE A 126 -23.93 -0.80 15.41
N LYS A 127 -25.25 -0.64 15.37
CA LYS A 127 -26.12 -1.17 16.41
C LYS A 127 -25.97 -2.69 16.49
N ASP A 128 -25.80 -3.20 17.71
CA ASP A 128 -25.68 -4.63 18.03
C ASP A 128 -24.44 -5.31 17.41
N TYR A 129 -23.40 -4.54 17.07
CA TYR A 129 -22.13 -5.04 16.54
C TYR A 129 -21.34 -5.84 17.60
N ASP A 130 -21.01 -7.07 17.27
CA ASP A 130 -20.29 -8.03 18.12
C ASP A 130 -19.01 -8.53 17.44
N ASN A 131 -18.20 -7.58 16.95
CA ASN A 131 -16.89 -7.84 16.34
C ASN A 131 -16.93 -8.68 15.07
N GLU A 132 -18.04 -8.66 14.31
CA GLU A 132 -18.23 -9.49 13.12
C GLU A 132 -17.12 -9.29 12.09
N LEU A 133 -16.68 -8.05 11.83
CA LEU A 133 -15.58 -7.81 10.87
C LEU A 133 -14.23 -8.34 11.39
N LEU A 134 -14.01 -8.36 12.71
CA LEU A 134 -12.81 -8.97 13.30
C LEU A 134 -12.86 -10.50 13.20
N HIS A 135 -14.03 -11.11 13.41
CA HIS A 135 -14.22 -12.54 13.18
C HIS A 135 -14.02 -12.93 11.71
N MET A 136 -14.49 -12.11 10.77
CA MET A 136 -14.26 -12.28 9.34
C MET A 136 -12.78 -12.11 8.97
N ALA A 137 -12.10 -11.10 9.53
CA ALA A 137 -10.66 -10.89 9.37
C ALA A 137 -9.86 -12.11 9.86
N HIS A 138 -10.24 -12.66 11.01
CA HIS A 138 -9.65 -13.89 11.55
C HIS A 138 -9.90 -15.11 10.64
N ASP A 139 -11.14 -15.33 10.16
CA ASP A 139 -11.45 -16.44 9.23
C ASP A 139 -10.61 -16.35 7.95
N LEU A 140 -10.50 -15.16 7.35
CA LEU A 140 -9.64 -14.96 6.18
C LEU A 140 -8.18 -15.29 6.51
N ALA A 141 -7.62 -14.72 7.59
CA ALA A 141 -6.22 -14.92 7.94
C ALA A 141 -5.89 -16.39 8.22
N VAL A 142 -6.78 -17.13 8.88
CA VAL A 142 -6.64 -18.58 9.10
C VAL A 142 -6.57 -19.34 7.76
N ARG A 143 -7.38 -18.95 6.77
CA ARG A 143 -7.34 -19.55 5.42
C ARG A 143 -6.07 -19.20 4.64
N LEU A 144 -5.37 -18.13 5.02
CA LEU A 144 -4.07 -17.76 4.44
C LEU A 144 -2.88 -18.48 5.08
N LEU A 145 -3.00 -18.95 6.34
CA LEU A 145 -1.92 -19.62 7.07
C LEU A 145 -1.26 -20.80 6.34
N PRO A 146 -1.98 -21.66 5.58
CA PRO A 146 -1.35 -22.74 4.83
C PRO A 146 -0.24 -22.28 3.89
N ALA A 147 -0.25 -21.02 3.43
CA ALA A 147 0.82 -20.48 2.59
C ALA A 147 2.18 -20.37 3.32
N PHE A 148 2.19 -20.30 4.65
CA PHE A 148 3.40 -20.22 5.47
C PHE A 148 3.94 -21.58 5.91
N GLU A 149 3.18 -22.64 5.64
CA GLU A 149 3.54 -24.03 5.95
C GLU A 149 4.36 -24.64 4.82
N ASN A 150 5.19 -25.63 5.16
CA ASN A 150 5.97 -26.40 4.19
C ASN A 150 6.88 -25.55 3.28
N THR A 151 7.37 -24.42 3.80
CA THR A 151 8.43 -23.61 3.17
C THR A 151 9.72 -23.71 3.96
N LYS A 152 10.83 -24.01 3.30
CA LYS A 152 12.14 -24.20 3.97
C LYS A 152 12.73 -22.90 4.50
N THR A 153 12.40 -21.78 3.87
CA THR A 153 12.91 -20.45 4.24
C THR A 153 12.03 -19.72 5.25
N GLY A 154 10.77 -20.14 5.43
CA GLY A 154 9.77 -19.38 6.17
C GLY A 154 9.08 -18.26 5.38
N ILE A 155 9.50 -18.04 4.12
CA ILE A 155 8.83 -17.15 3.16
C ILE A 155 7.57 -17.85 2.64
N PRO A 156 6.39 -17.20 2.59
CA PRO A 156 5.15 -17.85 2.21
C PRO A 156 5.06 -18.15 0.71
N TYR A 157 4.29 -19.17 0.36
CA TYR A 157 3.78 -19.34 -1.00
C TYR A 157 3.01 -18.08 -1.43
N PRO A 158 3.10 -17.66 -2.70
CA PRO A 158 2.40 -16.47 -3.16
C PRO A 158 0.87 -16.65 -3.15
N ARG A 159 0.37 -17.89 -3.27
CA ARG A 159 -1.06 -18.18 -3.49
C ARG A 159 -1.58 -19.30 -2.61
N VAL A 160 -2.86 -19.20 -2.29
CA VAL A 160 -3.59 -20.17 -1.49
C VAL A 160 -5.04 -20.27 -1.98
N ASN A 161 -5.61 -21.48 -1.98
CA ASN A 161 -7.04 -21.67 -2.17
C ASN A 161 -7.75 -21.51 -0.82
N LEU A 162 -8.75 -20.63 -0.75
CA LEU A 162 -9.43 -20.27 0.50
C LEU A 162 -10.16 -21.44 1.19
N LYS A 163 -10.39 -22.54 0.46
CA LYS A 163 -11.02 -23.77 1.00
C LYS A 163 -10.06 -24.95 1.12
N LYS A 164 -9.11 -25.08 0.20
CA LYS A 164 -8.26 -26.27 0.04
C LYS A 164 -6.80 -26.06 0.47
N GLY A 165 -6.40 -24.84 0.83
CA GLY A 165 -5.01 -24.51 1.15
C GLY A 165 -4.14 -24.35 -0.11
N VAL A 166 -2.82 -24.58 0.01
CA VAL A 166 -1.87 -24.36 -1.09
C VAL A 166 -2.11 -25.37 -2.22
N PRO A 167 -2.32 -24.93 -3.48
CA PRO A 167 -2.48 -25.86 -4.61
C PRO A 167 -1.24 -26.74 -4.83
N PRO A 168 -1.37 -28.02 -5.22
CA PRO A 168 -0.23 -28.94 -5.39
C PRO A 168 0.83 -28.48 -6.39
N ASN A 169 0.42 -27.74 -7.43
CA ASN A 169 1.30 -27.20 -8.47
C ASN A 169 1.60 -25.70 -8.26
N SER A 170 1.54 -25.22 -7.02
CA SER A 170 1.78 -23.81 -6.71
C SER A 170 3.22 -23.41 -7.08
N ASN A 171 3.37 -22.17 -7.54
CA ASN A 171 4.68 -21.60 -7.83
C ASN A 171 5.49 -21.44 -6.53
N ASN A 172 6.75 -21.85 -6.55
CA ASN A 172 7.70 -21.65 -5.46
C ASN A 172 8.39 -20.27 -5.50
N GLU A 173 7.99 -19.39 -6.40
CA GLU A 173 8.56 -18.06 -6.57
C GLU A 173 7.59 -16.99 -6.08
N THR A 174 8.09 -16.05 -5.29
CA THR A 174 7.34 -14.89 -4.80
C THR A 174 8.17 -13.63 -4.90
N CYS A 175 7.51 -12.47 -4.94
CA CYS A 175 8.20 -11.19 -4.94
C CYS A 175 8.46 -10.68 -3.52
N THR A 176 9.43 -9.77 -3.39
CA THR A 176 9.83 -9.20 -2.10
C THR A 176 8.68 -8.46 -1.41
N ALA A 177 7.92 -7.66 -2.16
CA ALA A 177 6.70 -7.02 -1.66
C ALA A 177 5.65 -8.06 -1.22
N GLY A 178 5.34 -9.04 -2.08
CA GLY A 178 4.28 -10.00 -1.83
C GLY A 178 4.50 -10.88 -0.60
N ALA A 179 5.76 -11.21 -0.28
CA ALA A 179 6.09 -11.95 0.93
C ALA A 179 6.35 -11.07 2.17
N GLY A 180 6.75 -9.81 1.96
CA GLY A 180 7.22 -8.92 3.03
C GLY A 180 6.19 -7.92 3.54
N SER A 181 5.11 -7.72 2.79
CA SER A 181 4.09 -6.70 3.10
C SER A 181 2.80 -7.30 3.67
N LEU A 182 2.97 -8.19 4.65
CA LEU A 182 1.88 -8.82 5.39
C LEU A 182 1.84 -8.40 6.87
N LEU A 183 2.95 -7.83 7.36
CA LEU A 183 3.22 -7.61 8.78
C LEU A 183 2.27 -6.59 9.44
N VAL A 184 1.85 -5.55 8.73
CA VAL A 184 0.98 -4.52 9.31
C VAL A 184 -0.39 -5.12 9.65
N GLU A 185 -1.04 -5.78 8.69
CA GLU A 185 -2.37 -6.36 8.86
C GLU A 185 -2.35 -7.55 9.81
N PHE A 186 -1.38 -8.47 9.64
CA PHE A 186 -1.26 -9.64 10.51
C PHE A 186 -0.90 -9.24 11.95
N GLY A 187 -0.05 -8.22 12.12
CA GLY A 187 0.27 -7.65 13.43
C GLY A 187 -0.95 -7.02 14.09
N ILE A 188 -1.71 -6.17 13.38
CA ILE A 188 -2.94 -5.57 13.91
C ILE A 188 -3.94 -6.66 14.34
N LEU A 189 -4.16 -7.66 13.49
CA LEU A 189 -5.04 -8.79 13.81
C LEU A 189 -4.59 -9.52 15.08
N SER A 190 -3.31 -9.88 15.16
CA SER A 190 -2.73 -10.55 16.32
C SER A 190 -2.91 -9.76 17.61
N ARG A 191 -2.69 -8.44 17.58
CA ARG A 191 -2.83 -7.58 18.76
C ARG A 191 -4.30 -7.40 19.17
N LEU A 192 -5.23 -7.37 18.22
CA LEU A 192 -6.68 -7.29 18.50
C LEU A 192 -7.23 -8.60 19.08
N LEU A 193 -6.75 -9.75 18.59
CA LEU A 193 -7.18 -11.08 19.06
C LEU A 193 -6.46 -11.52 20.35
N GLY A 194 -5.27 -11.00 20.62
CA GLY A 194 -4.37 -11.54 21.64
C GLY A 194 -3.72 -12.87 21.25
N ASP A 195 -3.59 -13.14 19.95
CA ASP A 195 -2.99 -14.35 19.38
C ASP A 195 -1.78 -13.99 18.53
N SER A 196 -0.57 -14.44 18.92
CA SER A 196 0.68 -14.08 18.25
C SER A 196 0.91 -14.78 16.91
N THR A 197 0.08 -15.78 16.55
CA THR A 197 0.30 -16.65 15.38
C THR A 197 0.51 -15.87 14.09
N PHE A 198 -0.36 -14.89 13.81
CA PHE A 198 -0.32 -14.12 12.56
C PHE A 198 0.90 -13.19 12.50
N GLU A 199 1.12 -12.39 13.55
CA GLU A 199 2.30 -11.52 13.62
C GLU A 199 3.59 -12.34 13.52
N TRP A 200 3.66 -13.49 14.19
CA TRP A 200 4.84 -14.36 14.17
C TRP A 200 5.16 -14.87 12.76
N VAL A 201 4.18 -15.38 12.01
CA VAL A 201 4.44 -15.86 10.64
C VAL A 201 4.87 -14.73 9.70
N ALA A 202 4.29 -13.54 9.84
CA ALA A 202 4.65 -12.37 9.05
C ALA A 202 6.06 -11.86 9.39
N ARG A 203 6.40 -11.73 10.68
CA ARG A 203 7.76 -11.36 11.12
C ARG A 203 8.80 -12.35 10.65
N ARG A 204 8.51 -13.65 10.73
CA ARG A 204 9.40 -14.70 10.23
C ARG A 204 9.67 -14.53 8.73
N ALA A 205 8.66 -14.22 7.92
CA ALA A 205 8.82 -13.97 6.49
C ALA A 205 9.69 -12.72 6.22
N VAL A 206 9.46 -11.62 6.94
CA VAL A 206 10.28 -10.40 6.85
C VAL A 206 11.75 -10.69 7.20
N LYS A 207 12.01 -11.38 8.32
CA LYS A 207 13.36 -11.77 8.75
C LYS A 207 14.03 -12.71 7.75
N ALA A 208 13.28 -13.66 7.17
CA ALA A 208 13.78 -14.55 6.14
C ALA A 208 14.23 -13.77 4.90
N LEU A 209 13.37 -12.90 4.35
CA LEU A 209 13.73 -12.01 3.24
C LEU A 209 14.95 -11.16 3.59
N TRP A 210 14.95 -10.54 4.76
CA TRP A 210 16.05 -9.72 5.25
C TRP A 210 17.35 -10.54 5.21
N SER A 211 17.41 -11.73 5.79
CA SER A 211 18.63 -12.55 5.81
C SER A 211 19.19 -12.93 4.43
N LEU A 212 18.40 -12.84 3.36
CA LEU A 212 18.80 -13.13 1.98
C LEU A 212 19.40 -11.94 1.22
N ARG A 213 19.61 -10.79 1.87
CA ARG A 213 20.27 -9.62 1.27
C ARG A 213 21.64 -9.96 0.71
N SER A 214 22.04 -9.22 -0.32
CA SER A 214 23.41 -9.27 -0.85
C SER A 214 24.42 -8.84 0.21
N ASN A 215 25.43 -9.66 0.49
CA ASN A 215 26.52 -9.30 1.40
C ASN A 215 27.38 -8.12 0.90
N ASN A 216 27.32 -7.81 -0.39
CA ASN A 216 28.15 -6.76 -1.00
C ASN A 216 27.48 -5.37 -0.96
N THR A 217 26.16 -5.33 -1.13
CA THR A 217 25.40 -4.07 -1.33
C THR A 217 24.28 -3.89 -0.31
N GLY A 218 23.94 -4.94 0.44
CA GLY A 218 22.79 -4.98 1.34
C GLY A 218 21.43 -4.89 0.65
N LEU A 219 21.36 -5.10 -0.68
CA LEU A 219 20.12 -5.04 -1.47
C LEU A 219 19.41 -6.39 -1.53
N LEU A 220 18.09 -6.33 -1.76
CA LEU A 220 17.21 -7.47 -2.05
C LEU A 220 16.95 -7.57 -3.56
N GLY A 221 16.72 -8.77 -4.06
CA GLY A 221 16.19 -8.97 -5.41
C GLY A 221 14.68 -8.75 -5.43
N ASN A 222 14.05 -8.94 -6.59
CA ASN A 222 12.61 -8.74 -6.76
C ASN A 222 11.81 -10.05 -6.78
N VAL A 223 12.44 -11.20 -7.06
CA VAL A 223 11.77 -12.53 -7.04
C VAL A 223 12.68 -13.58 -6.39
N VAL A 224 12.16 -14.28 -5.39
CA VAL A 224 12.88 -15.29 -4.60
C VAL A 224 12.18 -16.63 -4.67
N ASN A 225 12.95 -17.71 -4.73
CA ASN A 225 12.43 -19.06 -4.56
C ASN A 225 12.29 -19.39 -3.06
N ILE A 226 11.08 -19.69 -2.61
CA ILE A 226 10.74 -19.88 -1.19
C ILE A 226 11.32 -21.18 -0.60
N GLN A 227 11.73 -22.13 -1.43
CA GLN A 227 12.28 -23.41 -0.99
C GLN A 227 13.80 -23.37 -0.87
N THR A 228 14.48 -22.61 -1.74
CA THR A 228 15.95 -22.54 -1.77
C THR A 228 16.50 -21.24 -1.19
N GLY A 229 15.69 -20.18 -1.10
CA GLY A 229 16.15 -18.83 -0.78
C GLY A 229 16.94 -18.17 -1.91
N HIS A 230 16.99 -18.77 -3.10
CA HIS A 230 17.74 -18.20 -4.23
C HIS A 230 16.92 -17.12 -4.93
N TRP A 231 17.57 -15.99 -5.21
CA TRP A 231 17.01 -14.91 -6.02
C TRP A 231 16.96 -15.30 -7.50
N VAL A 232 15.75 -15.51 -8.00
CA VAL A 232 15.46 -15.72 -9.43
C VAL A 232 15.48 -14.38 -10.15
N GLY A 233 14.78 -13.39 -9.58
CA GLY A 233 14.80 -12.00 -10.01
C GLY A 233 15.84 -11.21 -9.22
N LYS A 234 16.88 -10.75 -9.92
CA LYS A 234 18.04 -10.05 -9.32
C LYS A 234 17.97 -8.53 -9.46
N GLN A 235 16.87 -8.02 -9.98
CA GLN A 235 16.64 -6.58 -10.04
C GLN A 235 16.30 -6.08 -8.65
N SER A 236 16.92 -4.99 -8.23
CA SER A 236 16.62 -4.26 -7.01
C SER A 236 16.19 -2.84 -7.38
N GLY A 237 15.08 -2.41 -6.81
CA GLY A 237 14.44 -1.15 -7.13
C GLY A 237 13.39 -0.80 -6.07
N LEU A 238 12.74 0.33 -6.26
CA LEU A 238 11.68 0.83 -5.37
C LEU A 238 10.29 0.66 -5.99
N GLY A 239 10.20 -0.15 -7.05
CA GLY A 239 8.99 -0.31 -7.86
C GLY A 239 8.29 -1.61 -7.60
N ALA A 240 7.45 -1.98 -8.55
CA ALA A 240 6.59 -3.15 -8.46
C ALA A 240 7.37 -4.40 -8.02
N GLY A 241 6.89 -5.02 -6.94
CA GLY A 241 7.47 -6.23 -6.37
C GLY A 241 8.54 -6.01 -5.30
N SER A 242 8.82 -4.76 -4.89
CA SER A 242 9.77 -4.44 -3.80
C SER A 242 9.40 -3.20 -2.98
N ASP A 243 8.71 -2.23 -3.59
CA ASP A 243 8.10 -1.04 -2.98
C ASP A 243 7.60 -1.20 -1.52
N SER A 244 6.51 -1.92 -1.31
CA SER A 244 5.77 -1.96 -0.04
C SER A 244 6.53 -2.70 1.07
N PHE A 245 7.58 -3.45 0.73
CA PHE A 245 8.46 -4.07 1.73
C PHE A 245 9.18 -2.99 2.55
N TYR A 246 9.76 -1.99 1.88
CA TYR A 246 10.46 -0.90 2.55
C TYR A 246 9.49 -0.02 3.35
N GLU A 247 8.29 0.19 2.81
CA GLU A 247 7.22 0.89 3.49
C GLU A 247 6.84 0.20 4.81
N TYR A 248 6.70 -1.13 4.78
CA TYR A 248 6.22 -1.89 5.94
C TYR A 248 7.23 -1.98 7.07
N LEU A 249 8.54 -1.95 6.79
CA LEU A 249 9.56 -1.86 7.84
C LEU A 249 9.39 -0.60 8.72
N LEU A 250 9.10 0.56 8.10
CA LEU A 250 8.87 1.78 8.85
C LEU A 250 7.48 1.78 9.51
N LYS A 251 6.45 1.37 8.76
CA LYS A 251 5.07 1.37 9.26
C LYS A 251 4.87 0.40 10.42
N SER A 252 5.51 -0.78 10.39
CA SER A 252 5.46 -1.74 11.50
C SER A 252 6.14 -1.19 12.75
N TYR A 253 7.29 -0.50 12.63
CA TYR A 253 7.90 0.21 13.76
C TYR A 253 6.97 1.28 14.34
N ILE A 254 6.32 2.08 13.49
CA ILE A 254 5.42 3.14 13.94
C ILE A 254 4.25 2.57 14.75
N LEU A 255 3.67 1.46 14.28
CA LEU A 255 2.54 0.79 14.94
C LEU A 255 2.92 -0.03 16.16
N PHE A 256 3.92 -0.89 16.04
CA PHE A 256 4.23 -1.93 17.04
C PHE A 256 5.41 -1.56 17.94
N GLY A 257 6.26 -0.60 17.54
CA GLY A 257 7.38 -0.12 18.34
C GLY A 257 8.62 -1.03 18.34
N GLU A 258 8.64 -2.12 17.56
CA GLU A 258 9.76 -3.06 17.52
C GLU A 258 11.00 -2.44 16.88
N GLN A 259 12.07 -2.31 17.67
CA GLN A 259 13.28 -1.59 17.25
C GLN A 259 13.98 -2.22 16.04
N GLU A 260 13.90 -3.55 15.92
CA GLU A 260 14.47 -4.30 14.78
C GLU A 260 13.90 -3.79 13.45
N ASP A 261 12.60 -3.50 13.37
CA ASP A 261 11.95 -3.01 12.15
C ASP A 261 12.53 -1.65 11.71
N LEU A 262 12.80 -0.75 12.65
CA LEU A 262 13.43 0.54 12.38
C LEU A 262 14.89 0.40 11.96
N GLU A 263 15.63 -0.53 12.57
CA GLU A 263 17.01 -0.83 12.20
C GLU A 263 17.06 -1.36 10.75
N MET A 264 16.17 -2.30 10.41
CA MET A 264 16.04 -2.78 9.04
C MET A 264 15.71 -1.65 8.06
N PHE A 265 14.75 -0.79 8.40
CA PHE A 265 14.41 0.36 7.55
C PHE A 265 15.59 1.30 7.33
N ASN A 266 16.32 1.66 8.39
CA ASN A 266 17.46 2.58 8.30
C ASN A 266 18.61 2.01 7.48
N ASP A 267 18.87 0.71 7.62
CA ASP A 267 19.86 0.00 6.81
C ASP A 267 19.44 -0.06 5.34
N ALA A 268 18.18 -0.41 5.07
CA ALA A 268 17.63 -0.42 3.72
C ALA A 268 17.71 0.97 3.08
N TYR A 269 17.32 2.02 3.82
CA TYR A 269 17.40 3.40 3.38
C TYR A 269 18.82 3.81 3.00
N ARG A 270 19.82 3.47 3.82
CA ARG A 270 21.24 3.72 3.51
C ARG A 270 21.66 3.00 2.23
N ASN A 271 21.29 1.74 2.05
CA ASN A 271 21.62 0.98 0.83
C ASN A 271 20.93 1.54 -0.42
N ILE A 272 19.68 1.99 -0.30
CA ILE A 272 18.93 2.67 -1.36
C ILE A 272 19.65 3.96 -1.78
N GLN A 273 20.06 4.79 -0.81
CA GLN A 273 20.81 6.03 -1.10
C GLN A 273 22.14 5.73 -1.80
N ASN A 274 22.88 4.71 -1.36
CA ASN A 274 24.20 4.39 -1.89
C ASN A 274 24.14 3.76 -3.29
N HIS A 275 23.15 2.91 -3.54
CA HIS A 275 23.15 2.04 -4.72
C HIS A 275 22.06 2.33 -5.73
N LEU A 276 20.91 2.88 -5.34
CA LEU A 276 19.79 3.12 -6.26
C LEU A 276 19.68 4.59 -6.68
N ARG A 277 20.13 5.52 -5.85
CA ARG A 277 20.09 6.96 -6.18
C ARG A 277 21.14 7.29 -7.26
N ARG A 278 20.71 7.97 -8.32
CA ARG A 278 21.55 8.52 -9.39
C ARG A 278 21.23 10.00 -9.59
N GLY A 279 22.06 10.69 -10.37
CA GLY A 279 21.95 12.13 -10.59
C GLY A 279 22.75 12.94 -9.57
N ARG A 280 22.49 14.25 -9.52
CA ARG A 280 23.22 15.20 -8.66
C ARG A 280 23.16 14.85 -7.16
N GLU A 281 24.19 15.27 -6.41
CA GLU A 281 24.29 15.01 -4.97
C GLU A 281 23.22 15.76 -4.17
N ALA A 282 23.00 17.05 -4.46
CA ALA A 282 21.97 17.85 -3.80
C ALA A 282 20.65 17.85 -4.57
N CYS A 283 19.52 17.90 -3.85
CA CYS A 283 18.19 17.76 -4.47
C CYS A 283 17.86 18.93 -5.42
N ASN A 284 18.26 20.15 -5.03
CA ASN A 284 17.83 21.41 -5.65
C ASN A 284 18.97 22.27 -6.22
N GLU A 285 20.21 21.80 -6.16
CA GLU A 285 21.40 22.54 -6.58
C GLU A 285 22.50 21.61 -7.09
N GLY A 286 23.48 22.16 -7.80
CA GLY A 286 24.55 21.41 -8.47
C GLY A 286 24.28 21.19 -9.96
N GLU A 287 25.26 20.59 -10.64
CA GLU A 287 25.22 20.30 -12.07
C GLU A 287 24.80 18.85 -12.34
N GLY A 288 24.09 18.62 -13.46
CA GLY A 288 23.62 17.31 -13.90
C GLY A 288 22.13 17.04 -13.70
N ASP A 289 21.73 15.81 -14.04
CA ASP A 289 20.33 15.39 -14.04
C ASP A 289 19.71 15.39 -12.62
N PRO A 290 18.40 15.67 -12.49
CA PRO A 290 17.67 15.52 -11.23
C PRO A 290 17.88 14.15 -10.60
N PRO A 291 17.94 14.07 -9.26
CA PRO A 291 18.15 12.80 -8.60
C PRO A 291 16.96 11.88 -8.82
N LEU A 292 17.26 10.64 -9.21
CA LEU A 292 16.27 9.60 -9.49
C LEU A 292 16.71 8.29 -8.84
N TYR A 293 15.74 7.46 -8.49
CA TYR A 293 15.99 6.09 -8.02
C TYR A 293 15.83 5.13 -9.21
N VAL A 294 16.91 4.47 -9.59
CA VAL A 294 16.96 3.56 -10.75
C VAL A 294 16.96 2.10 -10.32
N ASN A 295 16.70 1.21 -11.27
CA ASN A 295 16.75 -0.23 -11.03
C ASN A 295 18.18 -0.75 -11.26
N VAL A 296 18.71 -1.47 -10.28
CA VAL A 296 20.09 -1.98 -10.27
C VAL A 296 20.13 -3.49 -10.04
N ASN A 297 21.25 -4.11 -10.35
CA ASN A 297 21.50 -5.49 -10.00
C ASN A 297 21.80 -5.59 -8.50
N MET A 298 21.07 -6.44 -7.78
CA MET A 298 21.19 -6.54 -6.33
C MET A 298 22.60 -6.88 -5.84
N PHE A 299 23.39 -7.67 -6.59
CA PHE A 299 24.71 -8.12 -6.12
C PHE A 299 25.83 -7.13 -6.39
N THR A 300 25.71 -6.32 -7.45
CA THR A 300 26.77 -5.46 -7.96
C THR A 300 26.47 -3.97 -7.85
N GLY A 301 25.19 -3.58 -7.68
CA GLY A 301 24.75 -2.19 -7.74
C GLY A 301 24.82 -1.57 -9.15
N GLN A 302 25.16 -2.35 -10.18
CA GLN A 302 25.22 -1.87 -11.55
C GLN A 302 23.81 -1.61 -12.10
N LEU A 303 23.66 -0.56 -12.89
CA LEU A 303 22.41 -0.19 -13.53
C LEU A 303 21.89 -1.34 -14.40
N MET A 304 20.65 -1.76 -14.15
CA MET A 304 19.97 -2.75 -15.01
C MET A 304 19.07 -2.07 -16.03
N ASN A 305 18.33 -1.05 -15.61
CA ASN A 305 17.53 -0.20 -16.49
C ASN A 305 17.20 1.13 -15.79
N THR A 306 16.74 2.08 -16.60
CA THR A 306 16.26 3.39 -16.15
C THR A 306 14.73 3.51 -16.27
N TRP A 307 14.03 2.37 -16.41
CA TRP A 307 12.58 2.37 -16.41
C TRP A 307 12.10 2.66 -14.98
N ILE A 308 11.15 3.57 -14.86
CA ILE A 308 10.57 4.00 -13.59
C ILE A 308 9.08 3.77 -13.69
N ASP A 309 8.53 2.88 -12.87
CA ASP A 309 7.08 2.74 -12.75
C ASP A 309 6.49 3.85 -11.86
N SER A 310 5.16 3.98 -11.90
CA SER A 310 4.46 4.97 -11.09
C SER A 310 4.60 4.75 -9.59
N LEU A 311 4.81 3.51 -9.14
CA LEU A 311 4.98 3.18 -7.71
C LEU A 311 6.34 3.68 -7.20
N GLN A 312 7.39 3.63 -8.04
CA GLN A 312 8.70 4.21 -7.74
C GLN A 312 8.66 5.72 -7.45
N ALA A 313 7.66 6.43 -7.98
CA ALA A 313 7.49 7.87 -7.73
C ALA A 313 6.99 8.19 -6.30
N PHE A 314 6.44 7.21 -5.58
CA PHE A 314 5.96 7.38 -4.21
C PHE A 314 7.10 7.72 -3.24
N PHE A 315 8.20 6.98 -3.30
CA PHE A 315 9.33 7.13 -2.39
C PHE A 315 9.99 8.54 -2.41
N PRO A 316 10.33 9.15 -3.57
CA PRO A 316 10.77 10.54 -3.60
C PRO A 316 9.65 11.53 -3.21
N GLY A 317 8.38 11.21 -3.48
CA GLY A 317 7.23 12.01 -3.03
C GLY A 317 7.16 12.13 -1.51
N LEU A 318 7.42 11.02 -0.79
CA LEU A 318 7.51 11.00 0.68
C LEU A 318 8.61 11.94 1.21
N GLN A 319 9.72 12.10 0.48
CA GLN A 319 10.83 12.96 0.89
C GLN A 319 10.54 14.46 0.64
N ALA A 320 9.61 14.79 -0.26
CA ALA A 320 9.38 16.15 -0.76
C ALA A 320 8.16 16.87 -0.13
N THR A 321 7.63 16.36 0.99
CA THR A 321 6.32 16.76 1.55
C THR A 321 6.15 18.27 1.81
N LYS A 322 4.89 18.75 1.76
CA LYS A 322 4.41 20.13 2.01
C LYS A 322 4.70 21.19 0.93
N ASN A 323 5.01 20.78 -0.30
CA ASN A 323 5.07 21.72 -1.42
C ASN A 323 3.65 21.98 -2.01
N PRO A 324 3.17 23.24 -2.08
CA PRO A 324 1.89 23.58 -2.71
C PRO A 324 1.73 23.08 -4.15
N PHE A 325 2.84 22.83 -4.85
CA PHE A 325 2.84 22.18 -6.17
C PHE A 325 2.00 20.90 -6.23
N TYR A 326 2.02 20.07 -5.18
CA TYR A 326 1.28 18.82 -5.17
C TYR A 326 -0.24 19.00 -5.16
N LEU A 327 -0.76 20.16 -4.71
CA LEU A 327 -2.18 20.49 -4.87
C LEU A 327 -2.54 20.72 -6.34
N HIS A 328 -1.65 21.35 -7.11
CA HIS A 328 -1.84 21.53 -8.55
C HIS A 328 -1.77 20.19 -9.29
N VAL A 329 -0.80 19.34 -8.95
CA VAL A 329 -0.70 17.98 -9.49
C VAL A 329 -1.97 17.18 -9.22
N GLY A 330 -2.48 17.21 -7.99
CA GLY A 330 -3.74 16.55 -7.65
C GLY A 330 -4.94 17.07 -8.45
N MET A 331 -5.00 18.38 -8.69
CA MET A 331 -6.06 18.98 -9.51
C MET A 331 -6.00 18.46 -10.95
N ASP A 332 -4.80 18.39 -11.54
CA ASP A 332 -4.59 17.88 -12.89
C ASP A 332 -4.92 16.39 -13.00
N ILE A 333 -4.58 15.59 -11.98
CA ILE A 333 -4.97 14.18 -11.88
C ILE A 333 -6.49 14.05 -11.87
N LEU A 334 -7.17 14.77 -10.97
CA LEU A 334 -8.63 14.71 -10.84
C LEU A 334 -9.32 15.08 -12.16
N GLN A 335 -8.90 16.17 -12.79
CA GLN A 335 -9.47 16.60 -14.07
C GLN A 335 -9.18 15.60 -15.21
N SER A 336 -7.99 14.99 -15.21
CA SER A 336 -7.62 14.00 -16.21
C SER A 336 -8.42 12.71 -16.07
N LEU A 337 -8.66 12.24 -14.83
CA LEU A 337 -9.51 11.09 -14.56
C LEU A 337 -10.95 11.37 -15.01
N GLU A 338 -11.54 12.49 -14.58
CA GLU A 338 -12.90 12.88 -15.02
C GLU A 338 -13.03 12.95 -16.55
N LYS A 339 -12.01 13.45 -17.25
CA LYS A 339 -12.05 13.62 -18.69
C LYS A 339 -11.80 12.33 -19.47
N TYR A 340 -10.84 11.52 -19.04
CA TYR A 340 -10.32 10.43 -19.86
C TYR A 340 -10.72 9.04 -19.37
N THR A 341 -10.97 8.84 -18.07
CA THR A 341 -11.31 7.51 -17.52
C THR A 341 -12.79 7.33 -17.28
N LYS A 342 -13.54 8.41 -17.03
CA LYS A 342 -14.99 8.33 -16.84
C LYS A 342 -15.69 7.61 -17.99
N ALA A 343 -16.52 6.64 -17.63
CA ALA A 343 -17.27 5.76 -18.51
C ALA A 343 -18.78 5.81 -18.16
N LYS A 344 -19.57 4.98 -18.83
CA LYS A 344 -21.03 4.96 -18.68
C LYS A 344 -21.46 4.64 -17.24
N CYS A 345 -20.79 3.67 -16.61
CA CYS A 345 -21.15 3.16 -15.30
C CYS A 345 -19.95 3.13 -14.34
N GLY A 346 -19.04 4.09 -14.40
CA GLY A 346 -17.87 4.14 -13.50
C GLY A 346 -16.66 4.77 -14.15
N TYR A 347 -15.46 4.38 -13.73
CA TYR A 347 -14.19 4.85 -14.29
C TYR A 347 -13.39 3.68 -14.83
N ALA A 348 -13.06 3.74 -16.12
CA ALA A 348 -12.34 2.71 -16.84
C ALA A 348 -10.82 2.96 -16.81
N THR A 349 -10.04 1.90 -16.62
CA THR A 349 -8.59 1.93 -16.83
C THR A 349 -8.26 2.36 -18.26
N LEU A 350 -7.17 3.12 -18.44
CA LEU A 350 -6.65 3.42 -19.77
C LEU A 350 -5.72 2.30 -20.23
N HIS A 351 -6.04 1.69 -21.37
CA HIS A 351 -5.16 0.76 -22.05
C HIS A 351 -3.88 1.46 -22.54
N HIS A 352 -4.04 2.67 -23.12
CA HIS A 352 -2.93 3.42 -23.68
C HIS A 352 -3.03 4.92 -23.34
N VAL A 353 -2.04 5.43 -22.61
CA VAL A 353 -2.06 6.82 -22.11
C VAL A 353 -1.94 7.88 -23.19
N VAL A 354 -1.40 7.58 -24.38
CA VAL A 354 -1.37 8.54 -25.51
C VAL A 354 -2.71 8.56 -26.23
N GLU A 355 -3.17 7.40 -26.70
CA GLU A 355 -4.41 7.23 -27.49
C GLU A 355 -5.70 7.42 -26.66
N LYS A 356 -5.61 7.32 -25.33
CA LYS A 356 -6.75 7.39 -24.40
C LYS A 356 -7.79 6.28 -24.63
N THR A 357 -7.37 5.14 -25.18
CA THR A 357 -8.19 3.93 -25.27
C THR A 357 -8.43 3.36 -23.87
N LYS A 358 -9.63 2.82 -23.65
CA LYS A 358 -10.10 2.33 -22.35
C LYS A 358 -10.12 0.80 -22.33
N GLU A 359 -9.78 0.21 -21.19
CA GLU A 359 -10.07 -1.17 -20.86
C GLU A 359 -11.32 -1.23 -19.98
N ASP A 360 -12.12 -2.27 -20.13
CA ASP A 360 -13.34 -2.42 -19.35
C ASP A 360 -13.04 -3.01 -17.98
N ARG A 361 -12.48 -2.18 -17.10
CA ARG A 361 -12.14 -2.55 -15.73
C ARG A 361 -12.08 -1.32 -14.83
N MET A 362 -12.70 -1.40 -13.67
CA MET A 362 -12.54 -0.45 -12.56
C MET A 362 -11.99 -1.22 -11.37
N GLU A 363 -10.67 -1.15 -11.19
CA GLU A 363 -9.98 -1.82 -10.09
C GLU A 363 -10.45 -1.26 -8.73
N SER A 364 -10.57 -2.10 -7.71
CA SER A 364 -11.11 -1.73 -6.39
C SER A 364 -10.36 -0.56 -5.73
N PHE A 365 -9.03 -0.54 -5.89
CA PHE A 365 -8.13 0.50 -5.37
C PHE A 365 -8.42 1.90 -5.94
N PHE A 366 -9.12 2.00 -7.07
CA PHE A 366 -9.55 3.30 -7.58
C PHE A 366 -10.44 4.03 -6.55
N LEU A 367 -11.31 3.29 -5.88
CA LEU A 367 -12.18 3.83 -4.83
C LEU A 367 -11.44 3.93 -3.49
N SER A 368 -10.71 2.89 -3.08
CA SER A 368 -10.08 2.83 -1.76
C SER A 368 -8.83 3.70 -1.64
N GLU A 369 -8.09 3.93 -2.71
CA GLU A 369 -6.88 4.74 -2.70
C GLU A 369 -7.05 6.05 -3.48
N THR A 370 -7.27 5.95 -4.80
CA THR A 370 -7.15 7.11 -5.70
C THR A 370 -8.14 8.20 -5.31
N CYS A 371 -9.41 7.83 -5.13
CA CYS A 371 -10.45 8.75 -4.70
C CYS A 371 -10.23 9.27 -3.27
N LYS A 372 -9.80 8.40 -2.35
CA LYS A 372 -9.52 8.75 -0.95
C LYS A 372 -8.40 9.78 -0.83
N TYR A 373 -7.27 9.55 -1.51
CA TYR A 373 -6.13 10.47 -1.46
C TYR A 373 -6.43 11.80 -2.16
N LEU A 374 -7.14 11.79 -3.30
CA LEU A 374 -7.58 13.04 -3.93
C LEU A 374 -8.53 13.82 -3.01
N TYR A 375 -9.45 13.13 -2.33
CA TYR A 375 -10.34 13.76 -1.37
C TYR A 375 -9.57 14.39 -0.21
N LEU A 376 -8.68 13.62 0.43
CA LEU A 376 -7.86 14.06 1.55
C LEU A 376 -6.93 15.21 1.16
N LEU A 377 -6.36 15.19 -0.04
CA LEU A 377 -5.49 16.26 -0.55
C LEU A 377 -6.18 17.63 -0.55
N PHE A 378 -7.51 17.66 -0.75
CA PHE A 378 -8.29 18.90 -0.83
C PHE A 378 -9.16 19.19 0.40
N ASP A 379 -9.19 18.29 1.37
CA ASP A 379 -9.96 18.40 2.62
C ASP A 379 -9.04 18.69 3.81
N GLU A 380 -8.43 19.87 3.86
CA GLU A 380 -7.49 20.27 4.92
C GLU A 380 -8.07 20.15 6.34
N ASP A 381 -9.41 20.21 6.47
CA ASP A 381 -10.15 20.12 7.72
C ASP A 381 -10.44 18.69 8.18
N ASN A 382 -10.07 17.68 7.40
CA ASN A 382 -10.36 16.29 7.69
C ASN A 382 -9.74 15.84 9.04
N PRO A 383 -10.43 15.01 9.83
CA PRO A 383 -9.89 14.46 11.07
C PRO A 383 -8.50 13.83 10.93
N VAL A 384 -8.21 13.23 9.78
CA VAL A 384 -6.89 12.65 9.46
C VAL A 384 -5.78 13.69 9.58
N HIS A 385 -5.97 14.89 9.02
CA HIS A 385 -4.96 15.96 9.06
C HIS A 385 -4.89 16.64 10.41
N LYS A 386 -6.05 16.88 11.04
CA LYS A 386 -6.15 17.55 12.34
C LYS A 386 -5.54 16.74 13.48
N SER A 387 -5.53 15.42 13.33
CA SER A 387 -5.07 14.50 14.37
C SER A 387 -3.57 14.21 14.32
N GLY A 388 -2.83 14.84 13.40
CA GLY A 388 -1.37 14.69 13.27
C GLY A 388 -0.97 13.22 13.09
N ASN A 389 0.01 12.76 13.89
CA ASN A 389 0.59 11.42 13.76
C ASN A 389 -0.27 10.28 14.34
N LYS A 390 -1.58 10.49 14.54
CA LYS A 390 -2.50 9.49 15.12
C LYS A 390 -3.03 8.48 14.12
N TYR A 391 -2.93 8.77 12.83
CA TYR A 391 -3.37 7.87 11.78
C TYR A 391 -2.20 7.49 10.88
N MET A 392 -2.26 6.28 10.38
CA MET A 392 -1.38 5.76 9.36
C MET A 392 -2.23 5.05 8.31
N PHE A 393 -1.77 5.06 7.07
CA PHE A 393 -2.37 4.27 6.00
C PHE A 393 -1.58 2.97 5.83
N THR A 394 -2.22 1.87 5.45
CA THR A 394 -1.54 0.67 4.91
C THR A 394 -1.00 0.95 3.50
N THR A 395 -0.45 -0.04 2.80
CA THR A 395 -0.03 0.16 1.40
C THR A 395 -1.24 0.33 0.47
N GLU A 396 -2.37 -0.34 0.77
CA GLU A 396 -3.66 -0.19 0.06
C GLU A 396 -4.49 1.02 0.56
N GLY A 397 -3.86 1.95 1.26
CA GLY A 397 -4.54 3.16 1.72
C GLY A 397 -5.62 2.96 2.78
N HIS A 398 -5.66 1.82 3.46
CA HIS A 398 -6.58 1.63 4.60
C HIS A 398 -6.11 2.38 5.83
N ILE A 399 -7.01 3.15 6.45
CA ILE A 399 -6.66 3.94 7.62
C ILE A 399 -6.64 3.10 8.90
N VAL A 400 -5.57 3.23 9.67
CA VAL A 400 -5.41 2.59 10.98
C VAL A 400 -4.97 3.63 12.01
N SER A 401 -5.46 3.50 13.24
CA SER A 401 -5.05 4.35 14.35
C SER A 401 -3.70 3.88 14.91
N VAL A 402 -2.79 4.83 15.14
CA VAL A 402 -1.53 4.59 15.85
C VAL A 402 -1.82 4.68 17.35
N ASP A 403 -2.33 3.58 17.90
CA ASP A 403 -2.72 3.47 19.30
C ASP A 403 -1.62 2.81 20.15
N GLU A 404 -1.51 3.24 21.41
CA GLU A 404 -0.60 2.63 22.38
C GLU A 404 -0.88 1.13 22.61
N ARG A 405 -2.13 0.68 22.41
CA ARG A 405 -2.51 -0.73 22.51
C ARG A 405 -1.76 -1.63 21.52
N PHE A 406 -1.31 -1.11 20.38
CA PHE A 406 -0.53 -1.86 19.40
C PHE A 406 0.97 -1.85 19.72
N ARG A 407 1.45 -0.86 20.49
CA ARG A 407 2.87 -0.74 20.88
C ARG A 407 3.31 -1.74 21.94
N ASN A 408 2.40 -2.17 22.81
CA ASN A 408 2.73 -3.12 23.86
C ASN A 408 2.52 -4.54 23.35
N SER A 409 3.58 -5.35 23.29
CA SER A 409 3.44 -6.77 23.01
C SER A 409 2.82 -7.50 24.20
N LEU A 410 1.82 -8.33 23.92
CA LEU A 410 1.19 -9.20 24.92
C LEU A 410 2.01 -10.49 25.15
N TRP A 411 2.99 -10.74 24.29
CA TRP A 411 3.92 -11.86 24.39
C TRP A 411 5.34 -11.34 24.54
N GLN A 412 6.09 -11.95 25.46
CA GLN A 412 7.55 -11.87 25.40
C GLN A 412 7.97 -12.74 24.22
N ASP A 413 8.74 -12.20 23.29
CA ASP A 413 9.35 -12.95 22.20
C ASP A 413 10.32 -13.99 22.77
N ILE A 414 9.80 -15.10 23.28
CA ILE A 414 10.58 -16.28 23.59
C ILE A 414 10.58 -17.11 22.31
N LEU A 415 11.48 -16.73 21.41
CA LEU A 415 11.86 -17.59 20.29
C LEU A 415 12.62 -18.80 20.86
N PRO A 416 12.25 -20.05 20.51
CA PRO A 416 13.05 -21.20 20.88
C PRO A 416 14.40 -21.12 20.12
N GLY A 417 15.47 -20.68 20.80
CA GLY A 417 16.82 -20.64 20.23
C GLY A 417 17.72 -19.46 20.63
N GLU A 418 17.23 -18.45 21.36
CA GLU A 418 18.03 -17.27 21.76
C GLU A 418 18.43 -17.26 23.25
N GLU A 419 18.77 -18.41 23.85
CA GLU A 419 19.17 -18.44 25.27
C GLU A 419 20.58 -17.89 25.58
N ASP A 420 21.39 -17.46 24.60
CA ASP A 420 22.82 -17.19 24.85
C ASP A 420 23.34 -15.76 24.58
N ARG A 421 22.49 -14.73 24.36
CA ARG A 421 23.00 -13.35 24.14
C ARG A 421 22.22 -12.19 24.79
N ALA A 422 21.54 -12.43 25.90
CA ALA A 422 20.89 -11.34 26.65
C ALA A 422 21.85 -10.64 27.64
N GLU A 423 22.91 -9.98 27.16
CA GLU A 423 23.46 -8.85 27.92
C GLU A 423 22.60 -7.62 27.60
N LYS A 424 21.82 -7.17 28.59
CA LYS A 424 21.04 -5.94 28.53
C LYS A 424 21.98 -4.75 28.29
N VAL A 425 22.07 -4.32 27.03
CA VAL A 425 22.68 -3.05 26.66
C VAL A 425 21.80 -1.95 27.24
N LYS A 426 22.35 -1.19 28.19
CA LYS A 426 21.70 0.02 28.74
C LYS A 426 21.40 1.00 27.58
N PRO A 427 20.30 1.75 27.63
CA PRO A 427 19.99 2.73 26.60
C PRO A 427 21.06 3.81 26.63
N ASN A 428 22.04 3.71 25.73
CA ASN A 428 22.83 4.86 25.36
C ASN A 428 21.87 5.83 24.67
N GLU A 429 21.81 7.05 25.16
CA GLU A 429 21.23 8.17 24.44
C GLU A 429 21.86 8.22 23.05
N LEU A 430 21.16 7.65 22.07
CA LEU A 430 21.47 7.81 20.66
C LEU A 430 21.23 9.28 20.35
N LYS A 431 22.31 10.07 20.42
CA LYS A 431 22.38 11.36 19.74
C LYS A 431 21.92 11.09 18.31
N ALA A 432 20.81 11.71 17.92
CA ALA A 432 20.35 11.74 16.55
C ALA A 432 21.57 11.96 15.66
N VAL A 433 21.93 10.94 14.89
CA VAL A 433 22.91 11.12 13.83
C VAL A 433 22.29 12.20 12.97
N ASN A 434 22.93 13.37 12.94
CA ASN A 434 22.62 14.42 11.98
C ASN A 434 22.93 13.84 10.60
N PHE A 435 22.00 13.03 10.08
CA PHE A 435 21.88 12.86 8.66
C PHE A 435 21.51 14.23 8.15
N SER A 436 22.47 14.92 7.53
CA SER A 436 22.14 16.04 6.69
C SER A 436 21.29 15.47 5.55
N SER A 437 19.98 15.47 5.76
CA SER A 437 19.02 15.41 4.67
C SER A 437 19.32 16.65 3.83
N ASN A 438 20.23 16.54 2.87
CA ASN A 438 20.72 17.66 2.05
C ASN A 438 19.62 18.25 1.13
N CYS A 439 18.35 17.89 1.33
CA CYS A 439 17.24 18.65 0.77
C CYS A 439 16.94 19.84 1.69
N ASN A 440 17.64 20.96 1.46
CA ASN A 440 17.26 22.25 2.03
C ASN A 440 15.79 22.58 1.69
N ARG A 441 15.08 23.21 2.64
CA ARG A 441 13.72 23.73 2.44
C ARG A 441 13.68 24.62 1.19
N VAL A 442 12.70 24.40 0.32
CA VAL A 442 12.50 25.24 -0.88
C VAL A 442 12.32 26.71 -0.42
N PRO A 443 13.17 27.65 -0.88
CA PRO A 443 13.02 29.07 -0.57
C PRO A 443 11.65 29.60 -0.97
N ASP A 444 11.07 30.51 -0.19
CA ASP A 444 9.70 31.02 -0.41
C ASP A 444 9.49 31.61 -1.81
N GLU A 445 10.55 32.17 -2.40
CA GLU A 445 10.58 32.72 -3.77
C GLU A 445 10.44 31.66 -4.86
N ARG A 446 10.89 30.41 -4.62
CA ARG A 446 10.80 29.29 -5.58
C ARG A 446 9.64 28.35 -5.28
N ARG A 447 8.93 28.57 -4.17
CA ARG A 447 7.85 27.72 -3.66
C ARG A 447 6.62 27.67 -4.58
N TYR A 448 6.47 28.67 -5.44
CA TYR A 448 5.34 28.84 -6.37
C TYR A 448 5.76 28.90 -7.84
N LEU A 449 7.05 28.80 -8.14
CA LEU A 449 7.60 28.86 -9.49
C LEU A 449 8.30 27.55 -9.80
N LEU A 450 7.53 26.60 -10.33
CA LEU A 450 8.12 25.60 -11.21
C LEU A 450 7.78 26.01 -12.64
N PRO A 451 8.71 25.95 -13.60
CA PRO A 451 8.28 25.99 -14.98
C PRO A 451 7.45 24.71 -15.21
N LEU A 452 6.54 24.68 -16.17
CA LEU A 452 6.94 24.36 -17.53
C LEU A 452 5.83 24.69 -18.54
N LYS A 453 6.16 25.54 -19.52
CA LYS A 453 6.18 25.16 -20.95
C LYS A 453 6.80 26.30 -21.80
N SER A 454 7.65 25.90 -22.74
CA SER A 454 8.61 26.70 -23.52
C SER A 454 8.09 27.96 -24.23
N ASN A 455 6.79 28.09 -24.46
CA ASN A 455 6.24 29.22 -25.21
C ASN A 455 6.21 30.53 -24.42
N TYR A 456 6.05 30.44 -23.09
CA TYR A 456 6.09 31.62 -22.21
C TYR A 456 7.54 32.10 -21.99
N MET A 457 8.51 31.18 -21.95
CA MET A 457 9.92 31.54 -21.85
C MET A 457 10.45 32.21 -23.12
N ARG A 458 9.98 31.78 -24.30
CA ARG A 458 10.23 32.50 -25.57
C ARG A 458 9.67 33.92 -25.60
N GLN A 459 8.51 34.15 -24.97
CA GLN A 459 7.93 35.49 -24.88
C GLN A 459 8.78 36.38 -23.97
N ILE A 460 9.31 35.83 -22.88
CA ILE A 460 10.22 36.53 -21.98
C ILE A 460 11.56 36.82 -22.68
N ASP A 461 12.17 35.85 -23.37
CA ASP A 461 13.44 36.03 -24.11
C ASP A 461 13.36 37.16 -25.17
N ARG A 462 12.22 37.28 -25.88
CA ARG A 462 11.93 38.40 -26.79
C ARG A 462 11.77 39.73 -26.07
N MET A 463 11.20 39.72 -24.87
CA MET A 463 10.93 40.93 -24.10
C MET A 463 12.20 41.49 -23.45
N VAL A 464 13.17 40.62 -23.13
CA VAL A 464 14.45 40.99 -22.50
C VAL A 464 15.64 41.00 -23.47
N GLY A 465 15.41 40.74 -24.76
CA GLY A 465 16.38 40.98 -25.84
C GLY A 465 17.50 39.94 -25.95
N LEU A 466 17.27 38.71 -25.49
CA LEU A 466 18.22 37.61 -25.63
C LEU A 466 18.02 36.81 -26.93
N ILE A 467 16.97 37.14 -27.70
CA ILE A 467 16.70 36.70 -29.09
C ILE A 467 16.03 37.85 -29.86
#